data_AF-A0AAJ1F035-F1
#
_entry.id   AF-A0AAJ1F035-F1
#
_cell.length_a   1.000
_cell.length_b   1.000
_cell.length_c   1.000
_cell.angle_alpha   90.00
_cell.angle_beta   90.00
_cell.angle_gamma   90.00
#
_symmetry.space_group_name_H-M   'P 1'
#
loop_
_entity.id
_entity.type
_entity.pdbx_description
1 polymer ?
#
loop_
_entity_poly.entity_id
_entity_poly.type
_entity_poly.pdbx_seq_one_letter_code
_entity_poly.pdbx_strand_id
1 'polypeptide(L)'
;MSQALPLAEVPFDKRHLCWFCEEPADGLFAFISPRERETPSCALPACKECRQLAKGRELDSLAEYRQWVKDGLLKKYARHLAIGVNWTKEELEDSGFDCKILGGFKKSAWFMYEVARDRVNARGWPLSVNGVPLEDASMALAFEHDGLHFPSLGTAAAHYSRVQGLDEAFLCALVKLLGRNRFGYALRLAGLYRGADNKQKQQFLQELKQDEGAY
;
A
#
# COMPACT_ATOMS: atom_id res chain seq x y z
N MET A 1 7.66 -28.47 -25.01
CA MET A 1 8.00 -28.79 -23.61
C MET A 1 8.11 -27.46 -22.87
N SER A 2 7.17 -27.14 -21.99
CA SER A 2 7.26 -25.95 -21.14
C SER A 2 8.41 -26.16 -20.16
N GLN A 3 9.53 -25.48 -20.36
CA GLN A 3 10.60 -25.45 -19.37
C GLN A 3 10.02 -24.92 -18.05
N ALA A 4 10.22 -25.68 -16.97
CA ALA A 4 9.86 -25.23 -15.64
C ALA A 4 10.77 -24.05 -15.28
N LEU A 5 10.18 -22.94 -14.85
CA LEU A 5 10.94 -21.79 -14.37
C LEU A 5 11.75 -22.17 -13.13
N PRO A 6 12.99 -21.67 -12.99
CA PRO A 6 13.76 -21.90 -11.77
C PRO A 6 13.04 -21.26 -10.58
N LEU A 7 13.04 -21.95 -9.45
CA LEU A 7 12.50 -21.41 -8.20
C LEU A 7 13.50 -20.39 -7.65
N ALA A 8 13.03 -19.19 -7.35
CA ALA A 8 13.82 -18.20 -6.65
C ALA A 8 14.22 -18.73 -5.27
N GLU A 9 15.46 -18.51 -4.91
CA GLU A 9 16.01 -18.82 -3.61
C GLU A 9 15.39 -17.87 -2.56
N VAL A 10 14.90 -18.47 -1.48
CA VAL A 10 14.15 -17.78 -0.42
C VAL A 10 14.79 -18.11 0.93
N PRO A 11 14.97 -17.11 1.83
CA PRO A 11 15.41 -17.34 3.20
C PRO A 11 14.60 -18.44 3.87
N PHE A 12 15.25 -19.28 4.68
CA PHE A 12 14.64 -20.50 5.22
C PHE A 12 13.32 -20.23 5.97
N ASP A 13 13.29 -19.17 6.78
CA ASP A 13 12.14 -18.71 7.56
C ASP A 13 11.00 -18.09 6.71
N LYS A 14 11.25 -17.81 5.43
CA LYS A 14 10.30 -17.17 4.51
C LYS A 14 9.77 -18.11 3.41
N ARG A 15 10.22 -19.37 3.35
CA ARG A 15 9.89 -20.33 2.27
C ARG A 15 8.41 -20.62 2.09
N HIS A 16 7.64 -20.50 3.16
CA HIS A 16 6.20 -20.75 3.17
C HIS A 16 5.37 -19.47 3.13
N LEU A 17 6.02 -18.32 2.95
CA LEU A 17 5.35 -17.02 2.95
C LEU A 17 5.25 -16.47 1.54
N CYS A 18 4.23 -15.67 1.32
CA CYS A 18 4.02 -14.90 0.12
C CYS A 18 5.05 -13.78 0.06
N TRP A 19 5.84 -13.74 -1.01
CA TRP A 19 6.84 -12.69 -1.18
C TRP A 19 6.24 -11.27 -1.19
N PHE A 20 5.00 -11.12 -1.67
CA PHE A 20 4.33 -9.83 -1.74
C PHE A 20 3.79 -9.34 -0.38
N CYS A 21 3.19 -10.22 0.42
CA CYS A 21 2.42 -9.81 1.61
C CYS A 21 2.75 -10.56 2.91
N GLU A 22 3.71 -11.48 2.88
CA GLU A 22 4.14 -12.31 4.04
C GLU A 22 3.08 -13.22 4.66
N GLU A 23 1.88 -13.31 4.08
CA GLU A 23 0.89 -14.36 4.40
C GLU A 23 1.35 -15.74 3.96
N PRO A 24 0.80 -16.84 4.50
CA PRO A 24 1.06 -18.18 3.99
C PRO A 24 0.87 -18.28 2.47
N ALA A 25 1.90 -18.76 1.78
CA ALA A 25 1.83 -19.02 0.35
C ALA A 25 1.01 -20.28 0.06
N ASP A 26 0.25 -20.25 -1.03
CA ASP A 26 -0.55 -21.39 -1.51
C ASP A 26 -0.18 -21.80 -2.95
N GLY A 27 0.99 -21.32 -3.42
CA GLY A 27 1.61 -21.75 -4.66
C GLY A 27 2.64 -20.75 -5.17
N LEU A 28 2.98 -20.87 -6.46
CA LEU A 28 4.01 -20.06 -7.09
C LEU A 28 3.41 -19.01 -8.02
N PHE A 29 4.03 -17.83 -8.05
CA PHE A 29 3.89 -16.80 -9.07
C PHE A 29 5.05 -16.95 -10.06
N ALA A 30 4.74 -16.94 -11.36
CA ALA A 30 5.72 -17.04 -12.44
C ALA A 30 6.02 -15.63 -12.96
N PHE A 31 7.26 -15.18 -12.80
CA PHE A 31 7.78 -13.98 -13.42
C PHE A 31 8.54 -14.34 -14.68
N ILE A 32 8.10 -13.82 -15.82
CA ILE A 32 8.79 -13.94 -17.11
C ILE A 32 9.48 -12.61 -17.36
N SER A 33 10.80 -12.61 -17.35
CA SER A 33 11.59 -11.41 -17.57
C SER A 33 11.58 -11.06 -19.07
N PRO A 34 11.22 -9.82 -19.44
CA PRO A 34 11.41 -9.36 -20.81
C PRO A 34 12.90 -9.22 -21.17
N ARG A 35 13.78 -9.19 -20.16
CA ARG A 35 15.24 -9.02 -20.29
C ARG A 35 15.97 -10.13 -19.55
N GLU A 36 15.83 -11.37 -20.02
CA GLU A 36 16.39 -12.58 -19.39
C GLU A 36 17.91 -12.49 -19.10
N ARG A 37 18.64 -11.68 -19.87
CA ARG A 37 20.08 -11.46 -19.67
C ARG A 37 20.42 -10.58 -18.46
N GLU A 38 19.51 -9.68 -18.08
CA GLU A 38 19.66 -8.73 -16.97
C GLU A 38 19.03 -9.29 -15.70
N THR A 39 17.82 -9.85 -15.83
CA THR A 39 17.08 -10.45 -14.71
C THR A 39 16.53 -11.79 -15.18
N PRO A 40 16.91 -12.92 -14.56
CA PRO A 40 16.38 -14.22 -14.97
C PRO A 40 14.91 -14.37 -14.61
N SER A 41 14.16 -15.05 -15.47
CA SER A 41 12.80 -15.49 -15.19
C SER A 41 12.81 -16.48 -14.03
N CYS A 42 11.81 -16.40 -13.15
CA CYS A 42 11.75 -17.25 -11.97
C CYS A 42 10.33 -17.49 -11.47
N ALA A 43 10.18 -18.51 -10.64
CA ALA A 43 8.99 -18.75 -9.84
C ALA A 43 9.26 -18.32 -8.38
N LEU A 44 8.30 -17.68 -7.72
CA LEU A 44 8.41 -17.29 -6.31
C LEU A 44 7.13 -17.61 -5.52
N PRO A 45 7.23 -17.89 -4.21
CA PRO A 45 6.06 -18.23 -3.40
C PRO A 45 5.12 -17.01 -3.25
N ALA A 46 3.84 -17.23 -3.47
CA ALA A 46 2.81 -16.21 -3.38
C ALA A 46 1.45 -16.80 -2.97
N CYS A 47 0.69 -16.07 -2.17
CA CYS A 47 -0.69 -16.42 -1.85
C CYS A 47 -1.62 -16.17 -3.05
N LYS A 48 -2.78 -16.83 -3.10
CA LYS A 48 -3.74 -16.75 -4.21
C LYS A 48 -4.18 -15.32 -4.50
N GLU A 49 -4.35 -14.49 -3.49
CA GLU A 49 -4.75 -13.10 -3.67
C GLU A 49 -3.70 -12.28 -4.39
N CYS A 50 -2.45 -12.29 -3.92
CA CYS A 50 -1.37 -11.57 -4.57
C CYS A 50 -1.11 -12.08 -5.99
N ARG A 51 -1.24 -13.40 -6.22
CA ARG A 51 -1.16 -13.98 -7.57
C ARG A 51 -2.28 -13.48 -8.48
N GLN A 52 -3.50 -13.38 -7.98
CA GLN A 52 -4.63 -12.85 -8.76
C GLN A 52 -4.45 -11.37 -9.10
N LEU A 53 -3.95 -10.56 -8.18
CA LEU A 53 -3.63 -9.15 -8.42
C LEU A 53 -2.53 -9.01 -9.49
N ALA A 54 -1.46 -9.80 -9.37
CA ALA A 54 -0.33 -9.78 -10.31
C ALA A 54 -0.73 -10.22 -11.72
N LYS A 55 -1.63 -11.20 -11.87
CA LYS A 55 -2.14 -11.67 -13.18
C LYS A 55 -2.91 -10.61 -13.97
N GLY A 56 -3.32 -9.51 -13.35
CA GLY A 56 -4.06 -8.46 -14.02
C GLY A 56 -3.24 -7.65 -15.04
N ARG A 57 -1.91 -7.83 -15.07
CA ARG A 57 -1.01 -7.06 -15.95
C ARG A 57 0.31 -7.78 -16.22
N GLU A 58 0.86 -7.59 -17.41
CA GLU A 58 2.24 -7.93 -17.73
C GLU A 58 3.13 -6.70 -17.42
N LEU A 59 4.17 -6.91 -16.61
CA LEU A 59 5.06 -5.87 -16.10
C LEU A 59 6.52 -6.29 -16.29
N ASP A 60 7.42 -5.32 -16.37
CA ASP A 60 8.78 -5.57 -16.85
C ASP A 60 9.74 -5.99 -15.73
N SER A 61 9.36 -5.79 -14.47
CA SER A 61 10.19 -6.12 -13.31
C SER A 61 9.39 -6.64 -12.11
N LEU A 62 10.06 -7.38 -11.22
CA LEU A 62 9.49 -7.80 -9.94
C LEU A 62 9.12 -6.62 -9.04
N ALA A 63 9.85 -5.50 -9.13
CA ALA A 63 9.55 -4.26 -8.43
C ALA A 63 8.20 -3.69 -8.85
N GLU A 64 7.94 -3.65 -10.16
CA GLU A 64 6.66 -3.20 -10.71
C GLU A 64 5.52 -4.13 -10.32
N TYR A 65 5.73 -5.45 -10.39
CA TYR A 65 4.75 -6.42 -9.88
C TYR A 65 4.44 -6.20 -8.40
N ARG A 66 5.49 -5.95 -7.60
CA ARG A 66 5.31 -5.64 -6.18
C ARG A 66 4.49 -4.39 -5.98
N GLN A 67 4.83 -3.31 -6.69
CA GLN A 67 4.07 -2.05 -6.69
C GLN A 67 2.60 -2.27 -6.99
N TRP A 68 2.33 -2.96 -8.10
CA TRP A 68 1.00 -3.23 -8.56
C TRP A 68 0.17 -4.03 -7.55
N VAL A 69 0.77 -5.09 -6.98
CA VAL A 69 0.13 -5.90 -5.95
C VAL A 69 -0.13 -5.07 -4.70
N LYS A 70 0.83 -4.24 -4.25
CA LYS A 70 0.67 -3.37 -3.07
C LYS A 70 -0.44 -2.35 -3.24
N ASP A 71 -0.53 -1.71 -4.40
CA ASP A 71 -1.63 -0.79 -4.72
C ASP A 71 -2.98 -1.53 -4.75
N GLY A 72 -3.00 -2.75 -5.27
CA GLY A 72 -4.17 -3.63 -5.24
C GLY A 72 -4.60 -3.99 -3.82
N LEU A 73 -3.66 -4.35 -2.95
CA LEU A 73 -3.90 -4.64 -1.54
C LEU A 73 -4.44 -3.40 -0.80
N LEU A 74 -3.84 -2.22 -1.00
CA LEU A 74 -4.31 -0.96 -0.42
C LEU A 74 -5.76 -0.66 -0.80
N LYS A 75 -6.15 -0.90 -2.06
CA LYS A 75 -7.53 -0.73 -2.53
C LYS A 75 -8.46 -1.77 -1.90
N LYS A 76 -8.06 -3.03 -1.90
CA LYS A 76 -8.87 -4.15 -1.40
C LYS A 76 -9.13 -4.05 0.10
N TYR A 77 -8.10 -3.71 0.87
CA TYR A 77 -8.15 -3.61 2.32
C TYR A 77 -8.51 -2.21 2.84
N ALA A 78 -8.88 -1.27 1.98
CA ALA A 78 -9.16 0.12 2.36
C ALA A 78 -10.10 0.24 3.57
N ARG A 79 -11.15 -0.59 3.66
CA ARG A 79 -12.09 -0.59 4.80
C ARG A 79 -11.47 -1.06 6.11
N HIS A 80 -10.56 -2.04 6.04
CA HIS A 80 -9.86 -2.53 7.23
C HIS A 80 -8.78 -1.55 7.67
N LEU A 81 -8.06 -0.96 6.72
CA LEU A 81 -7.07 0.09 6.96
C LEU A 81 -7.70 1.35 7.56
N ALA A 82 -8.94 1.68 7.15
CA ALA A 82 -9.72 2.79 7.71
C ALA A 82 -9.94 2.70 9.22
N ILE A 83 -9.85 1.50 9.81
CA ILE A 83 -10.03 1.33 11.26
C ILE A 83 -8.89 2.04 11.99
N GLY A 84 -7.62 1.79 11.62
CA GLY A 84 -6.47 2.46 12.25
C GLY A 84 -6.30 3.93 11.88
N VAL A 85 -7.02 4.42 10.88
CA VAL A 85 -7.11 5.86 10.58
C VAL A 85 -8.10 6.57 11.51
N ASN A 86 -9.16 5.87 11.92
CA ASN A 86 -10.27 6.47 12.68
C ASN A 86 -10.21 6.18 14.18
N TRP A 87 -9.47 5.13 14.58
CA TRP A 87 -9.46 4.63 15.94
C TRP A 87 -8.05 4.19 16.32
N THR A 88 -7.66 4.46 17.56
CA THR A 88 -6.64 3.68 18.25
C THR A 88 -7.21 2.35 18.74
N LYS A 89 -6.34 1.45 19.19
CA LYS A 89 -6.77 0.18 19.76
C LYS A 89 -7.62 0.41 21.02
N GLU A 90 -7.15 1.31 21.87
CA GLU A 90 -7.79 1.67 23.13
C GLU A 90 -9.13 2.36 22.90
N GLU A 91 -9.21 3.32 21.98
CA GLU A 91 -10.47 4.00 21.62
C GLU A 91 -11.51 3.00 21.08
N LEU A 92 -11.07 2.01 20.30
CA LEU A 92 -11.96 0.98 19.78
C LEU A 92 -12.43 0.03 20.89
N GLU A 93 -11.55 -0.32 21.82
CA GLU A 93 -11.88 -1.12 23.02
C GLU A 93 -12.83 -0.38 23.97
N ASP A 94 -12.75 0.96 24.03
CA ASP A 94 -13.59 1.79 24.90
C ASP A 94 -14.82 2.39 24.20
N SER A 95 -14.99 2.14 22.90
CA SER A 95 -16.06 2.70 22.05
C SER A 95 -17.51 2.37 22.46
N GLY A 96 -17.72 1.52 23.46
CA GLY A 96 -19.06 1.13 23.93
C GLY A 96 -19.90 0.37 22.89
N PHE A 97 -19.28 -0.18 21.83
CA PHE A 97 -19.93 -0.99 20.80
C PHE A 97 -20.37 -2.38 21.31
N ASP A 98 -21.10 -2.45 22.42
CA ASP A 98 -21.43 -3.69 23.13
C ASP A 98 -22.80 -4.26 22.72
N CYS A 99 -23.49 -3.65 21.75
CA CYS A 99 -24.73 -4.20 21.21
C CYS A 99 -24.48 -5.48 20.40
N LYS A 100 -25.47 -6.38 20.30
CA LYS A 100 -25.33 -7.69 19.61
C LYS A 100 -24.82 -7.60 18.16
N ILE A 101 -25.01 -6.46 17.49
CA ILE A 101 -24.61 -6.24 16.10
C ILE A 101 -23.17 -5.72 16.00
N LEU A 102 -22.76 -4.80 16.89
CA LEU A 102 -21.45 -4.14 16.85
C LEU A 102 -20.41 -4.79 17.78
N GLY A 103 -20.83 -5.62 18.73
CA GLY A 103 -19.92 -6.34 19.63
C GLY A 103 -19.00 -7.32 18.91
N GLY A 104 -19.44 -7.86 17.76
CA GLY A 104 -18.60 -8.67 16.87
C GLY A 104 -17.58 -7.83 16.07
N PHE A 105 -17.95 -6.59 15.73
CA PHE A 105 -17.06 -5.64 15.08
C PHE A 105 -15.92 -5.27 16.03
N LYS A 106 -16.22 -4.85 17.26
CA LYS A 106 -15.22 -4.49 18.28
C LYS A 106 -14.14 -5.56 18.48
N LYS A 107 -14.55 -6.84 18.57
CA LYS A 107 -13.63 -7.96 18.83
C LYS A 107 -12.66 -8.28 17.69
N SER A 108 -13.05 -8.04 16.45
CA SER A 108 -12.27 -8.48 15.27
C SER A 108 -11.74 -7.32 14.44
N ALA A 109 -12.26 -6.11 14.60
CA ALA A 109 -11.90 -4.94 13.80
C ALA A 109 -10.42 -4.60 13.91
N TRP A 110 -9.87 -4.53 15.13
CA TRP A 110 -8.44 -4.23 15.31
C TRP A 110 -7.56 -5.32 14.69
N PHE A 111 -7.88 -6.58 14.94
CA PHE A 111 -7.16 -7.70 14.33
C PHE A 111 -7.20 -7.66 12.80
N MET A 112 -8.36 -7.33 12.21
CA MET A 112 -8.49 -7.15 10.76
C MET A 112 -7.65 -5.97 10.24
N TYR A 113 -7.54 -4.88 11.00
CA TYR A 113 -6.63 -3.78 10.69
C TYR A 113 -5.17 -4.24 10.72
N GLU A 114 -4.74 -4.94 11.76
CA GLU A 114 -3.36 -5.43 11.90
C GLU A 114 -2.99 -6.35 10.73
N VAL A 115 -3.84 -7.33 10.42
CA VAL A 115 -3.65 -8.22 9.26
C VAL A 115 -3.54 -7.41 7.96
N ALA A 116 -4.43 -6.44 7.74
CA ALA A 116 -4.38 -5.60 6.54
C ALA A 116 -3.12 -4.73 6.47
N ARG A 117 -2.75 -4.09 7.57
CA ARG A 117 -1.55 -3.25 7.71
C ARG A 117 -0.30 -4.06 7.43
N ASP A 118 -0.17 -5.21 8.08
CA ASP A 118 1.03 -6.05 7.99
C ASP A 118 1.20 -6.57 6.55
N ARG A 119 0.12 -6.98 5.89
CA ARG A 119 0.13 -7.40 4.47
C ARG A 119 0.57 -6.28 3.53
N VAL A 120 0.08 -5.07 3.73
CA VAL A 120 0.45 -3.90 2.93
C VAL A 120 1.89 -3.49 3.22
N ASN A 121 2.32 -3.53 4.47
CA ASN A 121 3.67 -3.11 4.88
C ASN A 121 4.76 -4.15 4.63
N ALA A 122 4.40 -5.42 4.40
CA ALA A 122 5.36 -6.48 4.12
C ALA A 122 6.37 -6.03 3.06
N ARG A 123 7.66 -6.16 3.36
CA ARG A 123 8.75 -5.66 2.50
C ARG A 123 9.25 -6.72 1.54
N GLY A 124 8.85 -7.97 1.78
CA GLY A 124 9.41 -9.10 1.06
C GLY A 124 10.86 -9.28 1.48
N TRP A 125 11.61 -10.00 0.66
CA TRP A 125 13.01 -10.27 0.93
C TRP A 125 13.80 -10.30 -0.38
N PRO A 126 15.13 -10.09 -0.33
CA PRO A 126 16.00 -10.25 -1.49
C PRO A 126 15.84 -11.65 -2.09
N LEU A 127 15.79 -11.71 -3.42
CA LEU A 127 15.67 -12.96 -4.17
C LEU A 127 16.96 -13.20 -4.95
N SER A 128 17.33 -14.46 -5.11
CA SER A 128 18.38 -14.90 -6.03
C SER A 128 17.90 -16.09 -6.85
N VAL A 129 18.51 -16.29 -8.01
CA VAL A 129 18.27 -17.45 -8.88
C VAL A 129 19.61 -18.04 -9.24
N ASN A 130 19.87 -19.28 -8.84
CA ASN A 130 21.17 -19.96 -9.03
C ASN A 130 22.35 -19.11 -8.52
N GLY A 131 22.19 -18.51 -7.33
CA GLY A 131 23.17 -17.62 -6.72
C GLY A 131 23.31 -16.23 -7.35
N VAL A 132 22.54 -15.90 -8.40
CA VAL A 132 22.52 -14.55 -9.00
C VAL A 132 21.42 -13.72 -8.33
N PRO A 133 21.74 -12.61 -7.63
CA PRO A 133 20.75 -11.72 -7.04
C PRO A 133 19.85 -11.09 -8.11
N LEU A 134 18.55 -11.01 -7.83
CA LEU A 134 17.61 -10.23 -8.65
C LEU A 134 17.69 -8.79 -8.17
N GLU A 135 18.27 -7.90 -8.98
CA GLU A 135 18.22 -6.46 -8.73
C GLU A 135 16.75 -6.00 -8.65
N ASP A 136 16.47 -5.05 -7.75
CA ASP A 136 15.16 -4.43 -7.51
C ASP A 136 14.03 -5.29 -6.87
N ALA A 137 14.32 -6.45 -6.28
CA ALA A 137 13.29 -7.18 -5.52
C ALA A 137 12.76 -6.37 -4.30
N SER A 138 13.61 -5.60 -3.63
CA SER A 138 13.19 -4.77 -2.50
C SER A 138 12.80 -3.37 -2.97
N MET A 139 11.50 -3.12 -3.14
CA MET A 139 11.04 -1.74 -3.26
C MET A 139 11.30 -1.02 -1.94
N ALA A 140 12.04 0.09 -1.99
CA ALA A 140 12.03 1.04 -0.89
C ALA A 140 10.62 1.65 -0.83
N LEU A 141 9.78 1.17 0.09
CA LEU A 141 8.53 1.84 0.42
C LEU A 141 8.90 3.26 0.84
N ALA A 142 8.63 4.21 -0.06
CA ALA A 142 9.30 5.49 0.00
C ALA A 142 8.73 6.37 1.09
N PHE A 143 7.46 6.22 1.46
CA PHE A 143 6.73 7.11 2.35
C PHE A 143 5.97 6.37 3.44
N GLU A 144 6.01 6.87 4.68
CA GLU A 144 5.27 6.31 5.82
C GLU A 144 4.32 7.37 6.36
N HIS A 145 3.08 6.98 6.65
CA HIS A 145 2.12 7.79 7.40
C HIS A 145 1.14 6.88 8.15
N ASP A 146 0.88 7.19 9.43
CA ASP A 146 0.03 6.43 10.36
C ASP A 146 0.31 4.92 10.35
N GLY A 147 1.60 4.57 10.40
CA GLY A 147 2.05 3.18 10.42
C GLY A 147 1.83 2.42 9.12
N LEU A 148 1.41 3.07 8.03
CA LEU A 148 1.30 2.50 6.69
C LEU A 148 2.45 2.97 5.80
N HIS A 149 2.99 2.02 5.06
CA HIS A 149 4.05 2.26 4.12
C HIS A 149 3.48 2.33 2.69
N PHE A 150 3.73 3.45 2.04
CA PHE A 150 3.28 3.76 0.69
C PHE A 150 4.48 3.86 -0.26
N PRO A 151 4.32 3.40 -1.50
CA PRO A 151 5.34 3.56 -2.52
C PRO A 151 5.57 5.00 -2.97
N SER A 152 4.54 5.84 -2.89
CA SER A 152 4.62 7.25 -3.25
C SER A 152 3.64 8.11 -2.46
N LEU A 153 3.89 9.43 -2.42
CA LEU A 153 2.94 10.40 -1.88
C LEU A 153 1.58 10.39 -2.61
N GLY A 154 1.59 10.14 -3.93
CA GLY A 154 0.37 10.02 -4.72
C GLY A 154 -0.45 8.80 -4.28
N THR A 155 0.19 7.66 -4.07
CA THR A 155 -0.47 6.45 -3.56
C THR A 155 -1.06 6.69 -2.17
N ALA A 156 -0.34 7.39 -1.29
CA ALA A 156 -0.85 7.77 0.02
C ALA A 156 -2.07 8.69 -0.11
N ALA A 157 -2.00 9.75 -0.92
CA ALA A 157 -3.12 10.67 -1.15
C ALA A 157 -4.36 9.94 -1.67
N ALA A 158 -4.20 9.05 -2.66
CA ALA A 158 -5.29 8.25 -3.21
C ALA A 158 -5.86 7.23 -2.18
N HIS A 159 -5.06 6.75 -1.24
CA HIS A 159 -5.52 5.91 -0.14
C HIS A 159 -6.39 6.71 0.83
N TYR A 160 -5.86 7.82 1.38
CA TYR A 160 -6.56 8.64 2.36
C TYR A 160 -7.79 9.34 1.79
N SER A 161 -7.76 9.76 0.52
CA SER A 161 -8.95 10.28 -0.16
C SER A 161 -10.09 9.27 -0.15
N ARG A 162 -9.81 8.00 -0.46
CA ARG A 162 -10.82 6.93 -0.44
C ARG A 162 -11.32 6.62 0.96
N VAL A 163 -10.41 6.52 1.93
CA VAL A 163 -10.73 6.11 3.29
C VAL A 163 -11.50 7.19 4.06
N GLN A 164 -11.13 8.45 3.89
CA GLN A 164 -11.73 9.59 4.61
C GLN A 164 -12.74 10.39 3.77
N GLY A 165 -13.03 9.96 2.53
CA GLY A 165 -13.95 10.66 1.62
C GLY A 165 -13.48 12.08 1.29
N LEU A 166 -12.21 12.25 0.96
CA LEU A 166 -11.63 13.55 0.59
C LEU A 166 -11.60 13.71 -0.93
N ASP A 167 -11.65 14.94 -1.41
CA ASP A 167 -11.42 15.26 -2.83
C ASP A 167 -9.96 14.95 -3.20
N GLU A 168 -9.77 13.93 -4.04
CA GLU A 168 -8.44 13.44 -4.43
C GLU A 168 -7.64 14.50 -5.19
N ALA A 169 -8.27 15.25 -6.10
CA ALA A 169 -7.59 16.26 -6.90
C ALA A 169 -7.10 17.41 -6.03
N PHE A 170 -7.95 17.86 -5.09
CA PHE A 170 -7.59 18.89 -4.12
C PHE A 170 -6.48 18.43 -3.18
N LEU A 171 -6.58 17.22 -2.62
CA LEU A 171 -5.55 16.66 -1.76
C LEU A 171 -4.21 16.51 -2.49
N CYS A 172 -4.22 16.04 -3.73
CA CYS A 172 -3.00 15.96 -4.55
C CYS A 172 -2.36 17.32 -4.77
N ALA A 173 -3.16 18.38 -4.98
CA ALA A 173 -2.66 19.74 -5.11
C ALA A 173 -2.02 20.25 -3.80
N LEU A 174 -2.67 20.01 -2.66
CA LEU A 174 -2.12 20.36 -1.35
C LEU A 174 -0.80 19.64 -1.06
N VAL A 175 -0.74 18.33 -1.33
CA VAL A 175 0.49 17.53 -1.09
C VAL A 175 1.64 18.01 -1.99
N LYS A 176 1.35 18.38 -3.24
CA LYS A 176 2.35 18.97 -4.15
C LYS A 176 2.89 20.30 -3.64
N LEU A 177 2.02 21.14 -3.07
CA LEU A 177 2.40 22.46 -2.56
C LEU A 177 3.15 22.37 -1.22
N LEU A 178 2.65 21.55 -0.29
CA LEU A 178 3.14 21.49 1.09
C LEU A 178 4.30 20.50 1.27
N GLY A 179 4.44 19.54 0.35
CA GLY A 179 5.48 18.53 0.35
C GLY A 179 5.28 17.41 1.37
N ARG A 180 6.21 16.45 1.35
CA ARG A 180 6.19 15.21 2.13
C ARG A 180 6.03 15.45 3.64
N ASN A 181 6.80 16.38 4.20
CA ASN A 181 6.91 16.57 5.64
C ASN A 181 5.61 17.13 6.26
N ARG A 182 4.73 17.71 5.43
CA ARG A 182 3.45 18.29 5.83
C ARG A 182 2.25 17.50 5.29
N PHE A 183 2.43 16.23 4.97
CA PHE A 183 1.34 15.38 4.46
C PHE A 183 0.14 15.31 5.41
N GLY A 184 0.37 15.10 6.72
CA GLY A 184 -0.71 15.11 7.72
C GLY A 184 -1.41 16.47 7.83
N TYR A 185 -0.70 17.58 7.56
CA TYR A 185 -1.33 18.90 7.46
C TYR A 185 -2.20 19.03 6.21
N ALA A 186 -1.72 18.53 5.06
CA ALA A 186 -2.49 18.48 3.82
C ALA A 186 -3.80 17.67 4.00
N LEU A 187 -3.78 16.54 4.72
CA LEU A 187 -4.98 15.77 5.04
C LEU A 187 -5.99 16.57 5.86
N ARG A 188 -5.52 17.28 6.89
CA ARG A 188 -6.40 18.13 7.73
C ARG A 188 -7.05 19.24 6.90
N LEU A 189 -6.29 19.92 6.05
CA LEU A 189 -6.82 20.95 5.15
C LEU A 189 -7.85 20.37 4.16
N ALA A 190 -7.55 19.23 3.55
CA ALA A 190 -8.49 18.53 2.67
C ALA A 190 -9.81 18.17 3.40
N GLY A 191 -9.73 17.78 4.68
CA GLY A 191 -10.89 17.50 5.52
C GLY A 191 -11.75 18.75 5.80
N LEU A 192 -11.12 19.89 6.08
CA LEU A 192 -11.81 21.18 6.31
C LEU A 192 -12.59 21.64 5.07
N TYR A 193 -12.04 21.40 3.88
CA TYR A 193 -12.64 21.81 2.60
C TYR A 193 -13.51 20.71 1.95
N ARG A 194 -13.92 19.67 2.70
CA ARG A 194 -14.71 18.56 2.16
C ARG A 194 -16.02 19.03 1.51
N GLY A 195 -16.69 20.02 2.10
CA GLY A 195 -17.95 20.59 1.59
C GLY A 195 -17.78 21.79 0.66
N ALA A 196 -16.55 22.24 0.41
CA ALA A 196 -16.27 23.43 -0.39
C ALA A 196 -16.39 23.13 -1.89
N ASP A 197 -16.84 24.13 -2.65
CA ASP A 197 -16.89 24.04 -4.11
C ASP A 197 -15.48 24.19 -4.73
N ASN A 198 -15.39 23.95 -6.04
CA ASN A 198 -14.12 24.01 -6.76
C ASN A 198 -13.52 25.43 -6.76
N LYS A 199 -14.34 26.49 -6.75
CA LYS A 199 -13.83 27.86 -6.76
C LYS A 199 -13.17 28.21 -5.44
N GLN A 200 -13.79 27.85 -4.33
CA GLN A 200 -13.26 28.03 -2.97
C GLN A 200 -11.95 27.25 -2.79
N LYS A 201 -11.91 26.00 -3.24
CA LYS A 201 -10.69 25.16 -3.22
C LYS A 201 -9.55 25.78 -4.03
N GLN A 202 -9.83 26.26 -5.24
CA GLN A 202 -8.81 26.89 -6.09
C GLN A 202 -8.32 28.22 -5.51
N GLN A 203 -9.22 29.03 -4.95
CA GLN A 203 -8.85 30.28 -4.28
C GLN A 203 -7.91 30.00 -3.09
N PHE A 204 -8.26 29.03 -2.24
CA PHE A 204 -7.42 28.65 -1.11
C PHE A 204 -6.04 28.14 -1.55
N LEU A 205 -5.95 27.35 -2.61
CA LEU A 205 -4.65 26.90 -3.14
C LEU A 205 -3.79 28.07 -3.63
N GLN A 206 -4.40 29.12 -4.19
CA GLN A 206 -3.67 30.32 -4.62
C GLN A 206 -3.16 31.13 -3.43
N GLU A 207 -4.00 31.34 -2.42
CA GLU A 207 -3.63 32.02 -1.16
C GLU A 207 -2.48 31.27 -0.47
N LEU A 208 -2.64 29.96 -0.27
CA LEU A 208 -1.60 29.12 0.34
C LEU A 208 -0.29 29.14 -0.45
N LYS A 209 -0.35 29.19 -1.78
CA LYS A 209 0.85 29.27 -2.63
C LYS A 209 1.59 30.60 -2.48
N GLN A 210 0.87 31.70 -2.24
CA GLN A 210 1.49 33.00 -1.98
C GLN A 210 2.20 32.99 -0.62
N ASP A 211 1.57 32.43 0.41
CA ASP A 211 2.14 32.34 1.75
C ASP A 211 3.39 31.44 1.79
N GLU A 212 3.37 30.32 1.08
CA GLU A 212 4.52 29.39 1.00
C GLU A 212 5.68 29.92 0.15
N GLY A 213 5.43 30.87 -0.76
CA GLY A 213 6.45 31.52 -1.59
C GLY A 213 6.99 32.84 -1.01
N ALA A 214 6.45 33.30 0.13
CA ALA A 214 6.89 34.51 0.82
C ALA A 214 8.05 34.28 1.81
N TYR A 215 8.59 33.05 1.87
CA TYR A 215 9.76 32.62 2.63
C TYR A 215 10.72 31.81 1.75
#